data_AF-A0A352FKD5-F1
#
_entry.id   AF-A0A352FKD5-F1
#
_cell.length_a   1.000
_cell.length_b   1.000
_cell.length_c   1.000
_cell.angle_alpha   90.00
_cell.angle_beta   90.00
_cell.angle_gamma   90.00
#
_symmetry.space_group_name_H-M   'P 1'
#
loop_
_entity.id
_entity.type
_entity.pdbx_description
1 polymer ?
#
loop_
_entity_poly.entity_id
_entity_poly.type
_entity_poly.pdbx_seq_one_letter_code
_entity_poly.pdbx_strand_id
1 'polypeptide(L)'
;MTVTLDLNPEIEERLKQKASEKGLSVEAFIETVISGNVGRHAEKSFAETATPEEWKKALKDWIRHFPPHPVLSDEAISRESIYREREDAQL
;
A
#
# COMPACT_ATOMS: atom_id res chain seq x y z
N MET A 1 24.69 17.73 -14.00
CA MET A 1 24.48 16.76 -15.12
C MET A 1 23.31 17.27 -15.93
N THR A 2 23.41 17.32 -17.25
CA THR A 2 22.32 17.74 -18.14
C THR A 2 21.79 16.52 -18.88
N VAL A 3 20.48 16.30 -18.84
CA VAL A 3 19.80 15.21 -19.55
C VAL A 3 18.84 15.84 -20.56
N THR A 4 18.95 15.46 -21.82
CA THR A 4 18.06 15.92 -22.90
C THR A 4 17.09 14.79 -23.23
N LEU A 5 15.78 15.08 -23.21
CA LEU A 5 14.72 14.14 -23.52
C LEU A 5 13.95 14.65 -24.73
N ASP A 6 13.81 13.80 -25.74
CA ASP A 6 12.92 14.05 -26.88
C ASP A 6 11.54 13.47 -26.55
N LEU A 7 10.55 14.34 -26.39
CA LEU A 7 9.19 13.98 -25.99
C LEU A 7 8.24 14.27 -27.15
N ASN A 8 7.22 13.43 -27.32
CA ASN A 8 6.14 13.76 -28.24
C ASN A 8 5.37 15.00 -27.73
N PRO A 9 4.78 15.81 -28.63
CA PRO A 9 4.15 17.08 -28.27
C PRO A 9 3.05 16.95 -27.21
N GLU A 10 2.26 15.86 -27.26
CA GLU A 10 1.19 15.60 -26.29
C GLU A 10 1.73 15.49 -24.85
N ILE A 11 2.86 14.80 -24.67
CA ILE A 11 3.43 14.61 -23.33
C ILE A 11 4.07 15.89 -22.83
N GLU A 12 4.67 16.69 -23.72
CA GLU A 12 5.21 18.01 -23.37
C GLU A 12 4.11 18.96 -22.85
N GLU A 13 2.96 19.02 -23.54
CA GLU A 13 1.82 19.83 -23.09
C GLU A 13 1.29 19.37 -21.74
N ARG A 14 1.10 18.05 -21.56
CA ARG A 14 0.63 17.48 -20.29
C ARG A 14 1.62 17.72 -19.15
N LEU A 15 2.93 17.73 -19.43
CA LEU A 15 3.98 18.07 -18.48
C LEU A 15 3.90 19.53 -18.04
N LYS A 16 3.77 20.46 -19.00
CA LYS A 16 3.60 21.90 -18.73
C LYS A 16 2.37 22.16 -17.87
N GLN A 17 1.25 21.51 -18.20
CA GLN A 17 0.02 21.63 -17.41
C GLN A 17 0.22 21.15 -15.97
N LYS A 18 0.75 19.93 -15.78
CA LYS A 18 0.95 19.35 -14.44
C LYS A 18 1.96 20.13 -13.59
N ALA A 19 2.99 20.69 -14.22
CA ALA A 19 3.95 21.56 -13.54
C ALA A 19 3.27 22.85 -13.07
N SER A 20 2.48 23.49 -13.94
CA SER A 20 1.70 24.69 -13.64
C SER A 20 0.68 24.48 -12.52
N GLU A 21 -0.07 23.38 -12.55
CA GLU A 21 -1.02 23.00 -11.49
C GLU A 21 -0.35 22.89 -10.11
N LYS A 22 0.93 22.52 -10.08
CA LYS A 22 1.73 22.40 -8.85
C LYS A 22 2.53 23.67 -8.53
N GLY A 23 2.43 24.72 -9.36
CA GLY A 23 3.22 25.94 -9.22
C GLY A 23 4.72 25.73 -9.39
N LEU A 24 5.13 24.67 -10.10
CA LEU A 24 6.52 24.30 -10.32
C LEU A 24 6.94 24.59 -11.77
N SER A 25 8.24 24.79 -11.99
CA SER A 25 8.78 24.72 -13.35
C SER A 25 8.72 23.28 -13.87
N VAL A 26 8.78 23.11 -15.19
CA VAL A 26 8.74 21.78 -15.81
C VAL A 26 9.93 20.94 -15.35
N GLU A 27 11.11 21.56 -15.24
CA GLU A 27 12.34 20.92 -14.77
C GLU A 27 12.22 20.48 -13.31
N ALA A 28 11.73 21.35 -12.42
CA ALA A 28 11.54 21.03 -11.00
C ALA A 28 10.49 19.92 -10.80
N PHE A 29 9.43 19.92 -11.62
CA PHE A 29 8.45 18.86 -11.62
C PHE A 29 9.04 17.53 -12.10
N ILE A 30 9.80 17.53 -13.21
CA ILE A 30 10.49 16.34 -13.71
C ILE A 30 11.48 15.82 -12.67
N GLU A 31 12.26 16.68 -12.03
CA GLU A 31 13.20 16.29 -10.99
C GLU A 31 12.49 15.64 -9.80
N THR A 32 11.33 16.16 -9.37
CA THR A 32 10.51 15.57 -8.31
C THR A 32 10.01 14.18 -8.70
N VAL A 33 9.51 14.03 -9.93
CA VAL A 33 9.00 12.75 -10.45
C VAL A 33 10.13 11.74 -10.57
N ILE A 34 11.27 12.13 -11.14
CA ILE A 34 12.43 11.25 -11.29
C ILE A 34 12.97 10.87 -9.93
N SER A 35 13.17 11.82 -9.00
CA SER A 35 13.66 11.53 -7.64
C SER A 35 12.76 10.55 -6.91
N GLY A 36 11.44 10.71 -7.04
CA GLY A 36 10.46 9.80 -6.45
C GLY A 36 10.44 8.40 -7.07
N ASN A 37 10.97 8.22 -8.28
CA ASN A 37 11.03 6.93 -8.98
C ASN A 37 12.42 6.28 -8.97
N VAL A 38 13.50 7.07 -8.99
CA VAL A 38 14.90 6.60 -8.94
C VAL A 38 15.26 6.12 -7.54
N GLY A 39 14.73 6.78 -6.50
CA GLY A 39 14.78 6.25 -5.12
C GLY A 39 13.89 5.03 -4.90
N ARG A 40 12.95 4.77 -5.82
CA ARG A 40 12.16 3.53 -5.92
C ARG A 40 12.77 2.58 -6.96
N HIS A 41 14.09 2.36 -6.92
CA HIS A 41 14.53 0.98 -6.99
C HIS A 41 13.90 0.30 -5.78
N ALA A 42 12.65 -0.16 -5.98
CA ALA A 42 11.80 -0.67 -4.95
C ALA A 42 12.61 -1.70 -4.18
N GLU A 43 12.96 -1.39 -2.94
CA GLU A 43 13.29 -2.45 -2.00
C GLU A 43 12.10 -3.39 -2.09
N LYS A 44 12.34 -4.53 -2.76
CA LYS A 44 11.32 -5.55 -2.92
C LYS A 44 10.79 -5.80 -1.53
N SER A 45 9.48 -5.73 -1.39
CA SER A 45 8.85 -5.83 -0.09
C SER A 45 9.29 -7.12 0.60
N PHE A 46 9.18 -7.17 1.93
CA PHE A 46 9.40 -8.41 2.67
C PHE A 46 8.60 -9.56 2.04
N ALA A 47 7.39 -9.29 1.53
CA ALA A 47 6.57 -10.29 0.89
C ALA A 47 7.15 -10.84 -0.43
N GLU A 48 7.90 -10.04 -1.17
CA GLU A 48 8.54 -10.41 -2.43
C GLU A 48 9.92 -11.07 -2.25
N THR A 49 10.53 -10.96 -1.06
CA THR A 49 11.91 -11.37 -0.81
C THR A 49 12.06 -12.44 0.25
N ALA A 50 11.14 -12.53 1.19
CA ALA A 50 11.25 -13.44 2.31
C ALA A 50 11.10 -14.90 1.87
N THR A 51 11.99 -15.73 2.38
CA THR A 51 11.91 -17.18 2.30
C THR A 51 10.77 -17.73 3.17
N PRO A 52 10.32 -18.97 2.95
CA PRO A 52 9.29 -19.60 3.80
C PRO A 52 9.64 -19.62 5.30
N GLU A 53 10.91 -19.79 5.65
CA GLU A 53 11.35 -19.80 7.06
C GLU A 53 11.35 -18.40 7.68
N GLU A 54 11.69 -17.36 6.91
CA GLU A 54 11.59 -15.97 7.37
C GLU A 54 10.14 -15.56 7.59
N TRP A 55 9.23 -15.99 6.71
CA TRP A 55 7.79 -15.84 6.89
C TRP A 55 7.28 -16.51 8.16
N LYS A 56 7.68 -17.77 8.39
CA LYS A 56 7.30 -18.53 9.59
C LYS A 56 7.82 -17.87 10.86
N LYS A 57 9.03 -17.30 10.83
CA LYS A 57 9.60 -16.55 11.94
C LYS A 57 8.81 -15.26 12.19
N ALA A 58 8.57 -14.46 11.15
CA ALA A 58 7.81 -13.22 11.24
C ALA A 58 6.40 -13.45 11.80
N LEU A 59 5.72 -14.51 11.35
CA LEU A 59 4.40 -14.89 11.86
C LEU A 59 4.43 -15.25 13.35
N LYS A 60 5.41 -16.07 13.77
CA LYS A 60 5.57 -16.45 15.18
C LYS A 60 5.86 -15.25 16.07
N ASP A 61 6.72 -14.35 15.61
CA ASP A 61 7.03 -13.14 16.35
C ASP A 61 5.81 -12.23 16.42
N TRP A 62 5.07 -12.05 15.34
CA TRP A 62 3.82 -11.29 15.33
C TRP A 62 2.78 -11.85 16.33
N ILE A 63 2.56 -13.18 16.34
CA ILE A 63 1.63 -13.83 17.29
C ILE A 63 2.02 -13.56 18.74
N ARG A 64 3.33 -13.54 19.07
CA ARG A 64 3.82 -13.31 20.43
C ARG A 64 3.57 -11.89 20.95
N HIS A 65 3.32 -10.92 20.07
CA HIS A 65 3.02 -9.55 20.48
C HIS A 65 1.57 -9.37 20.95
N PHE A 66 0.69 -10.34 20.70
CA PHE A 66 -0.68 -10.28 21.20
C PHE A 66 -0.73 -10.72 22.66
N PRO A 67 -1.41 -9.95 23.52
CA PRO A 67 -1.65 -10.39 24.89
C PRO A 67 -2.56 -11.63 24.87
N PRO A 68 -2.50 -12.47 25.92
CA PRO A 68 -3.44 -13.56 26.06
C PRO A 68 -4.87 -12.99 26.16
N HIS A 69 -5.70 -13.33 25.17
CA HIS A 69 -7.11 -12.96 25.16
C HIS A 69 -7.96 -14.14 25.66
N PRO A 70 -9.06 -13.86 26.38
CA PRO A 70 -10.02 -14.91 26.73
C PRO A 70 -10.56 -15.54 25.44
N VAL A 71 -10.65 -16.87 25.44
CA VAL A 71 -11.29 -17.60 24.35
C VAL A 71 -12.77 -17.21 24.29
N LEU A 72 -13.29 -17.05 23.07
CA LEU A 72 -14.72 -16.86 22.87
C LEU A 72 -15.46 -18.14 23.30
N SER A 73 -16.65 -17.99 23.87
CA SER A 73 -17.53 -19.13 24.14
C SER A 73 -18.12 -19.66 22.85
N ASP A 74 -18.57 -20.93 22.86
CA ASP A 74 -19.23 -21.54 21.71
C ASP A 74 -20.47 -20.75 21.26
N GLU A 75 -21.21 -20.17 22.21
CA GLU A 75 -22.35 -19.29 21.89
C GLU A 75 -21.90 -17.95 21.28
N ALA A 76 -20.74 -17.41 21.64
CA ALA A 76 -20.24 -16.17 21.05
C ALA A 76 -19.78 -16.35 19.58
N ILE A 77 -19.48 -17.59 19.17
CA ILE A 77 -19.12 -17.95 17.79
C ILE A 77 -20.21 -18.73 17.08
N SER A 78 -21.38 -18.95 17.71
CA SER A 78 -22.48 -19.67 17.10
C SER A 78 -23.04 -18.88 15.92
N ARG A 79 -23.50 -19.59 14.89
CA ARG A 79 -24.08 -18.95 13.71
C ARG A 79 -25.30 -18.13 14.12
N GLU A 80 -26.11 -18.69 14.99
CA GLU A 80 -27.33 -18.10 15.54
C GLU A 80 -27.03 -16.80 16.30
N SER A 81 -25.88 -16.71 16.97
CA SER A 81 -25.42 -15.48 17.65
C SER A 81 -24.90 -14.44 16.66
N ILE A 82 -24.10 -14.86 15.67
CA ILE A 82 -23.49 -13.96 14.67
C ILE A 82 -24.54 -13.34 13.74
N TYR A 83 -25.61 -14.07 13.42
CA TYR A 83 -26.62 -13.63 12.44
C TYR A 83 -27.96 -13.19 13.04
N ARG A 84 -28.13 -13.25 14.38
CA ARG A 84 -29.41 -12.96 15.07
C ARG A 84 -30.07 -11.68 14.61
N GLU A 85 -29.34 -10.55 14.63
CA GLU A 85 -29.90 -9.24 14.23
C GLU A 85 -30.36 -9.21 12.77
N ARG A 86 -29.68 -9.95 11.87
CA ARG A 86 -30.05 -10.02 10.44
C ARG A 86 -31.31 -10.85 10.24
N GLU A 87 -31.46 -11.93 11.00
CA GLU A 87 -32.61 -12.83 10.94
C GLU A 87 -33.84 -12.18 11.58
N ASP A 88 -33.68 -11.49 12.71
CA ASP A 88 -34.75 -10.76 13.40
C ASP A 88 -35.28 -9.56 12.58
N ALA A 89 -34.42 -8.89 11.79
CA ALA A 89 -34.80 -7.76 10.95
C ALA A 89 -35.61 -8.15 9.68
N GLN A 90 -35.81 -9.44 9.43
CA GLN A 90 -36.55 -9.96 8.27
C GLN A 90 -37.97 -10.45 8.62
N LEU A 91 -38.39 -10.29 9.88
CA LEU A 91 -39.72 -10.61 10.41
C LEU A 91 -40.55 -9.35 10.66
#